data_AF-A0A7S2ALX3-F1
#
_entry.id   AF-A0A7S2ALX3-F1
#
_cell.length_a   1.000
_cell.length_b   1.000
_cell.length_c   1.000
_cell.angle_alpha   90.00
_cell.angle_beta   90.00
_cell.angle_gamma   90.00
#
_symmetry.space_group_name_H-M   'P 1'
#
loop_
_entity.id
_entity.type
_entity.pdbx_description
1 polymer ?
#
loop_
_entity_poly.entity_id
_entity_poly.type
_entity_poly.pdbx_seq_one_letter_code
_entity_poly.pdbx_strand_id
1 'polypeptide(L)'
;IDTTKFGRGQAKRLEDFFREIVHQKRSYLVEENGTLARKLELVRITLCVTDSAGTERTLKIAMEILDDGRTRKRNQLLATVVPEGVTWKEAVRADFEQKFQLSAEVQ
;
A
#
# COMPACT_ATOMS: atom_id res chain seq x y z
N ILE A 1 -17.95 3.86 -7.73
CA ILE A 1 -16.86 3.68 -8.72
C ILE A 1 -17.32 4.26 -10.06
N ASP A 2 -16.51 5.08 -10.72
CA ASP A 2 -16.84 5.68 -12.02
C ASP A 2 -16.14 4.89 -13.14
N THR A 3 -16.87 4.01 -13.81
CA THR A 3 -16.34 3.10 -14.84
C THR A 3 -15.98 3.83 -16.14
N THR A 4 -16.54 5.03 -16.37
CA THR A 4 -16.30 5.83 -17.59
C THR A 4 -14.87 6.38 -17.67
N LYS A 5 -14.16 6.37 -16.54
CA LYS A 5 -12.80 6.87 -16.41
C LYS A 5 -11.73 5.78 -16.50
N PHE A 6 -12.09 4.49 -16.52
CA PHE A 6 -11.10 3.41 -16.53
C PHE A 6 -10.12 3.52 -17.71
N GLY A 7 -8.83 3.36 -17.42
CA GLY A 7 -7.75 3.48 -18.39
C GLY A 7 -7.48 4.92 -18.88
N ARG A 8 -8.10 5.95 -18.28
CA ARG A 8 -7.86 7.36 -18.62
C ARG A 8 -7.18 8.09 -17.45
N GLY A 9 -6.17 8.91 -17.78
CA GLY A 9 -5.45 9.69 -16.77
C GLY A 9 -4.80 8.82 -15.70
N GLN A 10 -5.17 9.03 -14.44
CA GLN A 10 -4.66 8.27 -13.28
C GLN A 10 -5.55 7.08 -12.89
N ALA A 11 -6.66 6.85 -13.62
CA ALA A 11 -7.56 5.75 -13.33
C ALA A 11 -7.06 4.44 -13.94
N LYS A 12 -7.01 3.39 -13.12
CA LYS A 12 -6.60 2.04 -13.52
C LYS A 12 -7.45 1.51 -14.67
N ARG A 13 -6.90 0.58 -15.45
CA ARG A 13 -7.70 -0.20 -16.41
C ARG A 13 -8.63 -1.14 -15.63
N LEU A 14 -9.74 -1.53 -16.26
CA LEU A 14 -10.68 -2.46 -15.65
C LEU A 14 -10.03 -3.81 -15.30
N GLU A 15 -9.11 -4.30 -16.14
CA GLU A 15 -8.37 -5.54 -15.86
C GLU A 15 -7.51 -5.43 -14.61
N ASP A 16 -6.76 -4.34 -14.45
CA ASP A 16 -5.93 -4.09 -13.26
C ASP A 16 -6.80 -3.97 -12.00
N PHE A 17 -7.96 -3.34 -12.15
CA PHE A 17 -8.94 -3.19 -11.09
C PHE A 17 -9.53 -4.55 -10.66
N PHE A 18 -9.91 -5.39 -11.63
CA PHE A 18 -10.39 -6.74 -11.38
C PHE A 18 -9.32 -7.59 -10.70
N ARG A 19 -8.08 -7.54 -11.19
CA ARG A 19 -6.94 -8.27 -10.61
C ARG A 19 -6.67 -7.86 -9.17
N GLU A 20 -6.71 -6.56 -8.88
CA GLU A 20 -6.49 -6.02 -7.55
C GLU A 20 -7.53 -6.50 -6.52
N ILE A 21 -8.80 -6.56 -6.94
CA ILE A 21 -9.92 -6.94 -6.07
C ILE A 21 -10.06 -8.45 -5.96
N VAL A 22 -10.11 -9.15 -7.09
CA VAL A 22 -10.49 -10.58 -7.13
C VAL A 22 -9.28 -11.49 -6.91
N HIS A 23 -8.14 -11.18 -7.53
CA HIS A 23 -6.97 -12.05 -7.46
C HIS A 23 -6.05 -11.70 -6.30
N GLN A 24 -5.73 -10.41 -6.13
CA GLN A 24 -4.77 -9.97 -5.13
C GLN A 24 -5.42 -9.66 -3.78
N LYS A 25 -6.75 -9.49 -3.74
CA LYS A 25 -7.52 -9.10 -2.53
C LYS A 25 -6.91 -7.91 -1.78
N ARG A 26 -6.25 -7.00 -2.51
CA ARG A 26 -5.61 -5.80 -1.94
C ARG A 26 -6.64 -4.77 -1.51
N SER A 27 -7.84 -4.84 -2.08
CA SER A 27 -8.97 -3.98 -1.73
C SER A 27 -10.25 -4.74 -2.01
N TYR A 28 -11.33 -4.34 -1.35
CA TYR A 28 -12.64 -4.96 -1.48
C TYR A 28 -13.70 -3.91 -1.86
N LEU A 29 -14.83 -4.39 -2.37
CA LEU A 29 -15.97 -3.56 -2.75
C LEU A 29 -17.06 -3.66 -1.69
N VAL A 30 -17.64 -2.52 -1.34
CA VAL A 30 -18.74 -2.43 -0.39
C VAL A 30 -19.81 -1.55 -1.01
N GLU A 31 -21.08 -1.94 -0.89
CA GLU A 31 -22.19 -1.07 -1.25
C GLU A 31 -22.48 -0.11 -0.10
N GLU A 32 -22.42 1.20 -0.38
CA GLU A 32 -22.70 2.27 0.58
C GLU A 32 -23.61 3.30 -0.10
N ASN A 33 -24.80 3.53 0.47
CA ASN A 33 -25.78 4.51 0.00
C ASN A 33 -26.14 4.36 -1.51
N GLY A 34 -26.35 3.11 -1.96
CA GLY A 34 -26.65 2.81 -3.37
C GLY A 34 -25.47 3.04 -4.32
N THR A 35 -24.26 3.23 -3.79
CA THR A 35 -23.03 3.36 -4.58
C THR A 35 -22.04 2.26 -4.22
N LEU A 36 -21.34 1.75 -5.24
CA LEU A 36 -20.26 0.80 -5.02
C LEU A 36 -18.98 1.55 -4.65
N ALA A 37 -18.58 1.45 -3.39
CA ALA A 37 -17.36 1.99 -2.82
C ALA A 37 -16.25 0.94 -2.86
N ARG A 38 -15.01 1.39 -3.11
CA ARG A 38 -13.82 0.56 -2.98
C ARG A 38 -13.11 0.91 -1.69
N LYS A 39 -12.91 -0.08 -0.81
CA LYS A 39 -12.17 0.09 0.44
C LYS A 39 -10.78 -0.52 0.33
N LEU A 40 -9.79 0.24 0.79
CA LEU A 40 -8.39 -0.13 0.84
C LEU A 40 -7.91 0.09 2.27
N GLU A 41 -7.51 -0.98 2.95
CA GLU A 41 -6.95 -0.90 4.29
C GLU A 41 -5.44 -0.72 4.23
N LEU A 42 -4.94 0.25 4.98
CA LEU A 42 -3.54 0.63 5.00
C LEU A 42 -3.03 0.67 6.43
N VAL A 43 -1.87 0.07 6.65
CA VAL A 43 -1.09 0.24 7.87
C VAL A 43 0.06 1.17 7.56
N ARG A 44 0.16 2.26 8.31
CA ARG A 44 1.31 3.19 8.23
C ARG A 44 2.35 2.78 9.25
N ILE A 45 3.59 2.73 8.81
CA ILE A 45 4.73 2.24 9.59
C ILE A 45 5.73 3.38 9.71
N THR A 46 6.04 3.75 10.95
CA THR A 46 7.05 4.74 11.26
C THR A 46 8.28 4.01 11.79
N LEU A 47 9.33 3.96 10.99
CA LEU A 47 10.62 3.42 11.38
C LEU A 47 11.53 4.58 11.79
N CYS A 48 11.96 4.58 13.05
CA CYS A 48 12.87 5.58 13.59
C CYS A 48 14.20 4.93 13.99
N VAL A 49 15.30 5.64 13.75
CA VAL A 49 16.64 5.29 14.23
C VAL A 49 17.30 6.52 14.84
N THR A 50 18.02 6.35 15.93
CA THR A 50 18.84 7.41 16.51
C THR A 50 20.25 7.28 15.96
N ASP A 51 20.76 8.33 15.32
CA ASP A 51 22.14 8.32 14.80
C ASP A 51 23.18 8.47 15.94
N SER A 52 24.47 8.34 15.60
CA SER A 52 25.56 8.43 16.57
C SER A 52 25.68 9.79 17.26
N ALA A 53 24.99 10.82 16.74
CA ALA A 53 24.92 12.16 17.34
C ALA A 53 23.67 12.34 18.23
N GLY A 54 22.88 11.28 18.44
CA GLY A 54 21.65 11.36 19.23
C GLY A 54 20.45 11.94 18.47
N THR A 55 20.54 12.13 17.15
CA THR A 55 19.44 12.70 16.36
C THR A 55 18.52 11.59 15.85
N GLU A 56 17.21 11.72 16.11
CA GLU A 56 16.21 10.81 15.57
C GLU A 56 16.02 11.01 14.06
N ARG A 57 16.02 9.91 13.31
CA ARG A 57 15.82 9.85 11.87
C ARG A 57 14.64 8.93 11.58
N THR A 58 13.70 9.40 10.76
CA THR A 58 12.58 8.57 10.29
C THR A 58 12.82 8.11 8.86
N LEU A 59 12.61 6.82 8.58
CA LEU A 59 12.62 6.31 7.22
C LEU A 59 11.42 6.85 6.43
N LYS A 60 11.70 7.41 5.24
CA LYS A 60 10.69 7.97 4.34
C LYS A 60 10.92 7.52 2.91
N ILE A 61 9.84 7.41 2.14
CA ILE A 61 9.89 7.12 0.70
C ILE A 61 10.57 8.30 -0.02
N ALA A 62 11.62 8.00 -0.80
CA ALA A 62 12.36 8.99 -1.57
C ALA A 62 11.55 9.47 -2.79
N MET A 63 11.15 8.57 -3.69
CA MET A 63 10.23 8.77 -4.80
C MET A 63 10.09 7.40 -5.48
N GLU A 64 8.89 7.02 -5.90
CA GLU A 64 8.67 5.72 -6.55
C GLU A 64 7.78 5.93 -7.78
N ILE A 65 8.21 5.39 -8.92
CA ILE A 65 7.36 5.24 -10.11
C ILE A 65 6.80 3.83 -10.04
N LEU A 66 5.48 3.71 -9.95
CA LEU A 66 4.78 2.43 -9.91
C LEU A 66 4.70 1.82 -11.31
N ASP A 67 4.44 0.51 -11.38
CA ASP A 67 4.31 -0.24 -12.64
C ASP A 67 3.21 0.32 -13.57
N ASP A 68 2.22 1.00 -13.00
CA ASP A 68 1.13 1.66 -13.73
C ASP A 68 1.44 3.11 -14.15
N GLY A 69 2.71 3.53 -14.02
CA GLY A 69 3.20 4.86 -14.38
C GLY A 69 2.83 5.97 -13.39
N ARG A 70 2.07 5.66 -12.34
CA ARG A 70 1.76 6.62 -11.28
C ARG A 70 2.98 6.86 -10.39
N THR A 71 3.08 8.04 -9.82
CA THR A 71 4.21 8.44 -8.95
C THR A 71 3.77 8.55 -7.49
N ARG A 72 4.55 7.94 -6.59
CA ARG A 72 4.50 8.25 -5.15
C ARG A 72 5.47 9.38 -4.85
N LYS A 73 4.95 10.40 -4.16
CA LYS A 73 5.69 11.60 -3.80
C LYS A 73 6.75 11.29 -2.75
N ARG A 74 7.83 12.06 -2.78
CA ARG A 74 8.87 12.09 -1.75
C ARG A 74 8.30 12.40 -0.37
N ASN A 75 9.01 11.97 0.66
CA ASN A 75 8.77 12.26 2.07
C ASN A 75 7.48 11.64 2.63
N GLN A 76 6.95 10.59 2.00
CA GLN A 76 5.84 9.81 2.54
C GLN A 76 6.35 8.77 3.54
N LEU A 77 5.55 8.50 4.58
CA LEU A 77 5.79 7.38 5.48
C LEU A 77 5.64 6.06 4.72
N LEU A 78 6.31 5.01 5.22
CA LEU A 78 6.02 3.68 4.73
C LEU A 78 4.57 3.33 5.04
N ALA A 79 3.93 2.68 4.07
CA ALA A 79 2.64 2.07 4.23
C ALA A 79 2.60 0.73 3.52
N THR A 80 1.88 -0.20 4.12
CA THR A 80 1.54 -1.48 3.50
C THR A 80 0.02 -1.61 3.39
N VAL A 81 -0.42 -2.37 2.39
CA VAL A 81 -1.82 -2.74 2.21
C VAL A 81 -2.10 -3.94 3.10
N VAL A 82 -3.22 -3.94 3.80
CA VAL A 82 -3.71 -5.12 4.53
C VAL A 82 -4.73 -5.82 3.63
N PRO A 83 -4.40 -7.00 3.08
CA PRO A 83 -5.35 -7.76 2.28
C PRO A 83 -6.56 -8.21 3.11
N GLU A 84 -7.68 -8.44 2.44
CA GLU A 84 -8.90 -8.94 3.08
C GLU A 84 -8.63 -10.29 3.78
N GLY A 85 -8.98 -10.39 5.07
CA GLY A 85 -8.79 -11.59 5.88
C GLY A 85 -7.38 -11.76 6.46
N VAL A 86 -6.47 -10.80 6.26
CA VAL A 86 -5.11 -10.81 6.81
C VAL A 86 -5.03 -9.82 7.98
N THR A 87 -4.35 -10.19 9.06
CA THR A 87 -4.13 -9.26 10.17
C THR A 87 -3.07 -8.21 9.81
N TRP A 88 -3.14 -7.03 10.43
CA TRP A 88 -2.14 -5.98 10.20
C TRP A 88 -0.71 -6.47 10.50
N LYS A 89 -0.53 -7.36 11.50
CA LYS A 89 0.78 -7.90 11.88
C LYS A 89 1.38 -8.77 10.78
N GLU A 90 0.58 -9.64 10.19
CA GLU A 90 0.99 -10.50 9.07
C GLU A 90 1.32 -9.65 7.83
N ALA A 91 0.50 -8.64 7.54
CA ALA A 91 0.73 -7.72 6.42
C ALA A 91 2.03 -6.92 6.59
N VAL A 92 2.32 -6.43 7.80
CA VAL A 92 3.60 -5.76 8.12
C VAL A 92 4.78 -6.72 7.95
N ARG A 93 4.65 -7.95 8.46
CA ARG A 93 5.73 -8.95 8.38
C ARG A 93 6.11 -9.29 6.95
N ALA A 94 5.11 -9.57 6.12
CA ALA A 94 5.31 -9.86 4.71
C ALA A 94 5.89 -8.65 3.95
N ASP A 95 5.45 -7.43 4.27
CA ASP A 95 5.99 -6.21 3.65
C ASP A 95 7.46 -5.98 4.02
N PHE A 96 7.84 -6.28 5.26
CA PHE A 96 9.23 -6.15 5.73
C PHE A 96 10.15 -7.18 5.09
N GLU A 97 9.70 -8.43 5.00
CA GLU A 97 10.44 -9.47 4.29
C GLU A 97 10.61 -9.11 2.81
N GLN A 98 9.55 -8.66 2.14
CA GLN A 98 9.60 -8.30 0.73
C GLN A 98 10.49 -7.07 0.45
N LYS A 99 10.39 -6.00 1.25
CA LYS A 99 11.09 -4.74 0.98
C LYS A 99 12.49 -4.67 1.54
N PHE A 100 12.71 -5.28 2.71
CA PHE A 100 13.95 -5.16 3.46
C PHE A 100 14.70 -6.48 3.60
N GLN A 101 14.13 -7.60 3.13
CA GLN A 101 14.72 -8.93 3.26
C GLN A 101 15.00 -9.30 4.73
N LEU A 102 14.16 -8.80 5.64
CA LEU A 102 14.24 -9.08 7.07
C LEU A 102 13.43 -10.33 7.37
N SER A 103 14.07 -11.37 7.92
CA SER A 103 13.35 -12.56 8.39
C SER A 103 12.50 -12.26 9.61
N ALA A 104 11.51 -13.11 9.89
CA ALA A 104 10.61 -12.94 11.04
C ALA A 104 11.33 -12.96 12.41
N GLU A 105 12.58 -13.44 12.47
CA GLU A 105 13.39 -13.50 13.69
C GLU A 105 14.01 -12.14 14.06
N VAL A 106 14.13 -11.24 13.09
CA VAL A 106 14.77 -9.91 13.24
C VAL A 106 13.71 -8.79 13.27
N GLN A 107 12.42 -9.14 13.14
CA GLN A 107 11.28 -8.23 13.15
C GLN A 107 10.56 -8.22 14.51
#